data_AF-A0A2T0L7F7-F1
#
_entry.id   AF-A0A2T0L7F7-F1
#
_cell.length_a   1.000
_cell.length_b   1.000
_cell.length_c   1.000
_cell.angle_alpha   90.00
_cell.angle_beta   90.00
_cell.angle_gamma   90.00
#
_symmetry.space_group_name_H-M   'P 1'
#
loop_
_entity.id
_entity.type
_entity.pdbx_description
1 polymer ?
#
loop_
_entity_poly.entity_id
_entity_poly.type
_entity_poly.pdbx_seq_one_letter_code
_entity_poly.pdbx_strand_id
1 'polypeptide(L)'
;MAAAEKTLHWAVDKWLAPTPSMPARVVQFCHRASQHQRYVCVEALRPGGMLSIFFFRHDDGSWNVFPPQAERPAMNGHRRALLAA
;
A
#
# COMPACT_ATOMS: atom_id res chain seq x y z
N MET A 1 -1.15 -8.41 21.48
CA MET A 1 -0.44 -8.94 20.30
C MET A 1 -1.03 -8.30 19.05
N ALA A 2 -0.55 -7.12 18.62
CA ALA A 2 -1.24 -6.32 17.58
C ALA A 2 -0.29 -5.64 16.57
N ALA A 3 1.03 -5.81 16.73
CA ALA A 3 2.02 -5.19 15.84
C ALA A 3 2.32 -6.07 14.62
N ALA A 4 2.34 -7.40 14.78
CA ALA A 4 2.69 -8.34 13.71
C ALA A 4 1.67 -8.32 12.55
N GLU A 5 0.38 -8.26 12.87
CA GLU A 5 -0.73 -8.20 11.90
C GLU A 5 -0.73 -6.93 11.04
N LYS A 6 0.02 -5.92 11.47
CA LYS A 6 0.17 -4.66 10.74
C LYS A 6 1.41 -4.65 9.84
N THR A 7 2.25 -5.69 9.87
CA THR A 7 3.49 -5.74 9.08
C THR A 7 3.24 -6.16 7.65
N LEU A 8 4.13 -5.74 6.75
CA LEU A 8 4.14 -6.21 5.37
C LEU A 8 4.32 -7.74 5.31
N HIS A 9 5.17 -8.30 6.18
CA HIS A 9 5.42 -9.73 6.23
C HIS A 9 4.13 -10.53 6.49
N TRP A 10 3.33 -10.11 7.48
CA TRP A 10 2.05 -10.77 7.76
C TRP A 10 1.07 -10.67 6.60
N ALA A 11 0.98 -9.50 5.95
CA ALA A 11 0.10 -9.33 4.80
C ALA A 11 0.56 -10.20 3.61
N VAL A 12 1.86 -10.26 3.34
CA VAL A 12 2.45 -11.12 2.31
C VAL A 12 2.15 -12.60 2.61
N ASP A 13 2.33 -13.04 3.85
CA ASP A 13 2.04 -14.41 4.26
C ASP A 13 0.55 -14.76 4.05
N LYS A 14 -0.35 -13.87 4.48
CA LYS A 14 -1.80 -14.03 4.33
C LYS A 14 -2.26 -14.16 2.87
N TRP A 15 -1.69 -13.37 1.95
CA TRP A 15 -2.18 -13.28 0.58
C TRP A 15 -1.40 -14.12 -0.43
N LEU A 16 -0.09 -14.31 -0.21
CA LEU A 16 0.80 -15.01 -1.13
C LEU A 16 1.25 -16.39 -0.61
N ALA A 17 1.17 -16.64 0.70
CA ALA A 17 1.62 -17.88 1.36
C ALA A 17 2.98 -18.38 0.80
N PRO A 18 4.04 -17.54 0.83
CA PRO A 18 5.31 -17.89 0.24
C PRO A 18 5.91 -19.11 0.95
N THR A 19 6.52 -19.99 0.16
CA THR A 19 7.25 -21.17 0.68
C THR A 19 8.72 -21.10 0.29
N PRO A 20 9.62 -21.89 0.91
CA PRO A 20 11.02 -21.91 0.50
C PRO A 20 11.22 -22.24 -0.99
N SER A 21 10.35 -23.07 -1.57
CA SER A 21 10.36 -23.44 -2.98
C SER A 21 9.73 -22.39 -3.89
N MET A 22 8.92 -21.49 -3.33
CA MET A 22 8.16 -20.44 -4.04
C MET A 22 8.22 -19.13 -3.25
N PRO A 23 9.40 -18.47 -3.20
CA PRO A 23 9.57 -17.27 -2.40
C PRO A 23 8.83 -16.08 -3.00
N ALA A 24 8.31 -15.22 -2.12
CA ALA A 24 7.81 -13.91 -2.50
C ALA A 24 8.98 -12.91 -2.67
N ARG A 25 8.89 -12.03 -3.66
CA ARG A 25 9.89 -10.98 -3.95
C ARG A 25 9.21 -9.64 -4.16
N VAL A 26 9.81 -8.56 -3.65
CA VAL A 26 9.37 -7.20 -3.98
C VAL A 26 9.88 -6.85 -5.37
N VAL A 27 8.99 -6.50 -6.29
CA VAL A 27 9.36 -6.11 -7.67
C VAL A 27 9.20 -4.61 -7.92
N GLN A 28 8.36 -3.96 -7.13
CA GLN A 28 8.15 -2.52 -7.22
C GLN A 28 7.96 -1.94 -5.82
N PHE A 29 8.50 -0.75 -5.61
CA PHE A 29 8.31 0.03 -4.40
C PHE A 29 8.05 1.47 -4.80
N CYS A 30 7.06 2.11 -4.17
CA CYS A 30 6.78 3.52 -4.32
C CYS A 30 6.66 4.18 -2.95
N HIS A 31 7.30 5.35 -2.82
CA HIS A 31 7.17 6.22 -1.67
C HIS A 31 6.99 7.65 -2.17
N ARG A 32 5.74 8.12 -2.20
CA ARG A 32 5.40 9.50 -2.55
C ARG A 32 4.96 10.25 -1.30
N ALA A 33 5.93 10.92 -0.66
CA ALA A 33 5.70 11.67 0.57
C ALA A 33 4.59 12.73 0.43
N SER A 34 4.52 13.43 -0.70
CA SER A 34 3.53 14.47 -0.96
C SER A 34 2.09 13.97 -1.14
N GLN A 35 1.90 12.67 -1.33
CA GLN A 35 0.56 12.07 -1.46
C GLN A 35 0.27 11.05 -0.36
N HIS A 36 1.10 11.03 0.69
CA HIS A 36 1.01 10.05 1.78
C HIS A 36 0.93 8.59 1.29
N GLN A 37 1.39 8.33 0.07
CA GLN A 37 1.17 7.06 -0.60
C GLN A 37 2.45 6.25 -0.59
N ARG A 38 2.39 5.09 0.06
CA ARG A 38 3.47 4.12 0.12
C ARG A 38 2.90 2.78 -0.27
N TYR A 39 3.43 2.17 -1.32
CA TYR A 39 3.00 0.83 -1.72
C TYR A 39 4.18 0.00 -2.22
N VAL A 40 4.00 -1.31 -2.18
CA VAL A 40 4.93 -2.29 -2.73
C VAL A 40 4.16 -3.27 -3.60
N CYS A 41 4.74 -3.66 -4.73
CA CYS A 41 4.29 -4.82 -5.48
C CYS A 41 5.15 -6.01 -5.10
N VAL A 42 4.51 -7.09 -4.68
CA VAL A 42 5.17 -8.33 -4.31
C VAL A 42 4.67 -9.42 -5.24
N GLU A 43 5.61 -10.19 -5.79
CA GLU A 43 5.34 -11.31 -6.66
C GLU A 43 5.71 -12.63 -6.01
N ALA A 44 4.93 -13.67 -6.26
CA ALA A 44 5.25 -15.05 -5.88
C ALA A 44 4.92 -16.02 -7.02
N LEU A 45 5.82 -16.98 -7.25
CA LEU A 45 5.57 -18.10 -8.15
C LEU A 45 4.60 -19.06 -7.49
N ARG A 46 3.63 -19.59 -8.24
CA ARG A 46 2.68 -20.62 -7.78
C ARG A 46 2.55 -21.70 -8.86
N PRO A 47 1.99 -22.88 -8.55
CA PRO A 47 1.78 -23.93 -9.54
C PRO A 47 1.00 -23.47 -10.79
N GLY A 48 0.12 -22.48 -10.64
CA GLY A 48 -0.65 -21.88 -11.73
C GLY A 48 -0.01 -20.64 -12.40
N GLY A 49 1.23 -20.30 -12.06
CA GLY A 49 1.96 -19.14 -12.61
C GLY A 49 2.32 -18.07 -11.58
N MET A 50 2.77 -16.92 -12.06
CA MET A 50 3.15 -15.77 -11.22
C MET A 50 1.90 -15.06 -10.69
N LEU A 51 1.90 -14.70 -9.42
CA LEU A 51 0.93 -13.76 -8.84
C LEU A 51 1.65 -12.52 -8.35
N SER A 52 1.15 -11.35 -8.73
CA SER A 52 1.61 -10.04 -8.27
C SER A 52 0.50 -9.36 -7.47
N ILE A 53 0.80 -8.88 -6.26
CA ILE A 53 -0.12 -8.12 -5.41
C ILE A 53 0.51 -6.80 -4.98
N PHE A 54 -0.28 -5.73 -5.07
CA PHE A 54 0.06 -4.45 -4.48
C PHE A 54 -0.39 -4.37 -3.02
N PHE A 55 0.54 -4.05 -2.13
CA PHE A 55 0.30 -3.76 -0.73
C PHE A 55 0.52 -2.28 -0.47
N PHE A 56 -0.47 -1.63 0.11
CA PHE A 56 -0.47 -0.22 0.45
C PHE A 56 -0.30 -0.06 1.95
N ARG A 57 0.57 0.85 2.37
CA ARG A 57 0.72 1.23 3.77
C ARG A 57 -0.32 2.30 4.10
N HIS A 58 -1.05 2.08 5.18
CA HIS A 58 -2.04 3.00 5.73
C HIS A 58 -1.44 3.82 6.87
N ASP A 59 -2.08 4.92 7.24
CA ASP A 59 -1.57 5.85 8.26
C ASP A 59 -1.53 5.23 9.66
N ASP A 60 -2.37 4.23 9.93
CA ASP A 60 -2.35 3.43 11.16
C ASP A 60 -1.16 2.45 11.23
N GLY A 61 -0.32 2.45 10.20
CA GLY A 61 0.86 1.61 10.05
C GLY A 61 0.59 0.23 9.46
N SER A 62 -0.68 -0.13 9.19
CA SER A 62 -1.04 -1.41 8.60
C SER A 62 -0.72 -1.49 7.10
N TRP A 63 -0.51 -2.70 6.60
CA TRP A 63 -0.38 -2.99 5.18
C TRP A 63 -1.63 -3.71 4.67
N ASN A 64 -2.25 -3.18 3.62
CA ASN A 64 -3.50 -3.69 3.06
C ASN A 64 -3.43 -3.80 1.53
N VAL A 65 -4.30 -4.61 0.91
CA VAL A 65 -4.36 -4.77 -0.56
C VAL A 65 -5.24 -3.74 -1.26
N PHE A 66 -5.78 -2.79 -0.50
CA PHE A 66 -6.56 -1.66 -1.01
C PHE A 66 -5.82 -0.35 -0.70
N PRO A 67 -5.90 0.65 -1.59
CA PRO A 67 -5.26 1.94 -1.37
C PRO A 67 -5.80 2.60 -0.10
N PRO A 68 -4.98 3.40 0.63
CA PRO A 68 -5.51 4.26 1.69
C PRO A 68 -6.61 5.15 1.11
N GLN A 69 -7.61 5.47 1.91
CA GLN A 69 -8.63 6.42 1.49
C GLN A 69 -7.92 7.72 1.10
N ALA A 70 -8.13 8.17 -0.15
CA ALA A 70 -7.64 9.48 -0.54
C ALA A 70 -8.23 10.49 0.44
N GLU A 71 -7.41 11.46 0.90
CA GLU A 71 -7.95 12.65 1.56
C GLU A 71 -9.02 13.22 0.64
N ARG A 72 -10.28 12.96 0.97
CA ARG A 72 -11.39 13.59 0.26
C ARG A 72 -11.21 15.07 0.56
N PRO A 73 -11.25 15.95 -0.45
CA PRO A 73 -11.37 17.37 -0.18
C PRO A 73 -12.57 17.54 0.75
N ALA A 74 -12.31 17.77 2.05
CA ALA A 74 -13.32 18.36 2.91
C ALA A 74 -13.67 19.69 2.26
N MET A 75 -14.95 20.05 2.29
CA MET A 75 -15.46 21.27 1.67
C MET A 75 -14.84 22.50 2.37
N ASN A 76 -13.57 22.81 2.09
CA ASN A 76 -12.87 24.01 2.55
C ASN A 76 -13.31 25.13 1.62
N GLY A 77 -14.52 25.62 1.88
CA GLY A 77 -15.20 26.65 1.12
C GLY A 77 -14.60 28.04 1.31
N HIS A 78 -13.33 28.27 0.97
CA HIS A 78 -12.78 29.63 0.90
C HIS A 78 -11.96 29.82 -0.38
N ARG A 79 -12.66 30.00 -1.52
CA ARG A 79 -12.09 30.70 -2.67
C ARG A 79 -12.12 32.19 -2.35
N ARG A 80 -11.01 32.77 -1.90
CA ARG A 80 -10.76 34.21 -2.11
C ARG A 80 -9.67 34.35 -3.15
N ALA A 81 -10.10 34.56 -4.39
CA ALA A 81 -9.27 35.27 -5.35
C ALA A 81 -9.19 36.71 -4.84
N LEU A 82 -8.01 37.15 -4.42
CA LEU A 82 -7.75 38.58 -4.27
C LEU A 82 -7.25 39.08 -5.63
N LEU A 83 -8.02 40.04 -6.14
CA LEU A 83 -7.77 40.80 -7.36
C LEU A 83 -6.39 41.48 -7.28
N ALA A 84 -5.59 41.34 -8.33
CA ALA A 84 -4.51 42.27 -8.60
C ALA A 84 -5.15 43.57 -9.12
N ALA A 85 -4.82 44.70 -8.48
CA ALA A 85 -4.98 46.05 -9.01
C ALA A 85 -3.59 46.59 -9.35
#